data_AF-A0A9P6GYJ0-F1
#
_entry.id   AF-A0A9P6GYJ0-F1
#
_cell.length_a   1.000
_cell.length_b   1.000
_cell.length_c   1.000
_cell.angle_alpha   90.00
_cell.angle_beta   90.00
_cell.angle_gamma   90.00
#
_symmetry.space_group_name_H-M   'P 1'
#
loop_
_entity.id
_entity.type
_entity.pdbx_description
1 polymer ?
#
loop_
_entity_poly.entity_id
_entity_poly.type
_entity_poly.pdbx_seq_one_letter_code
_entity_poly.pdbx_strand_id
1 'polypeptide(L)'
;MKFILECDASDIGLGSVLRQEDRIIGYYSKKLHSSEMNYSIVEKEYLAMLLSLIHFKNIIQGCYVEIHTDSRNCVYDSKKTTTRIHRWKLLMNEFNYKIMHIKGQDNVIADQLSRCFLVESRVIDHEAIVDRYAIKKTDGSYATDQSNRICIDEKKAKDYLKEIHITSEHRGMSTIYNNIKDYIYLKNLPKLIKETVDTCIMLDALHPSNAQTKESNKEYNQD
;
A
#
# COMPACT_ATOMS: atom_id res chain seq x y z
N MET A 1 -7.82 -19.70 -22.37
CA MET A 1 -6.55 -19.14 -21.87
C MET A 1 -6.60 -19.17 -20.36
N LYS A 2 -5.59 -19.73 -19.69
CA LYS A 2 -5.60 -19.98 -18.25
C LYS A 2 -4.53 -19.13 -17.57
N PHE A 3 -4.94 -18.35 -16.57
CA PHE A 3 -4.02 -17.64 -15.69
C PHE A 3 -3.92 -18.37 -14.35
N ILE A 4 -2.73 -18.35 -13.77
CA ILE A 4 -2.47 -18.85 -12.43
C ILE A 4 -2.00 -17.66 -11.59
N LEU A 5 -2.66 -17.44 -10.47
CA LEU A 5 -2.35 -16.38 -9.52
C LEU A 5 -1.91 -17.01 -8.20
N GLU A 6 -0.61 -17.05 -7.96
CA GLU A 6 -0.04 -17.60 -6.72
C GLU A 6 -0.02 -16.48 -5.68
N CYS A 7 -0.72 -16.65 -4.57
CA CYS A 7 -0.83 -15.66 -3.50
C CYS A 7 -0.25 -16.22 -2.20
N ASP A 8 0.28 -15.33 -1.38
CA ASP A 8 0.73 -15.62 -0.03
C ASP A 8 0.55 -14.39 0.87
N ALA A 9 0.34 -14.64 2.15
CA ALA A 9 0.34 -13.60 3.17
C ALA A 9 1.26 -13.96 4.34
N SER A 10 2.05 -12.97 4.76
CA SER A 10 2.84 -13.02 5.98
C SER A 10 2.27 -12.09 7.05
N ASP A 11 2.92 -12.04 8.22
CA ASP A 11 2.51 -11.13 9.27
C ASP A 11 2.67 -9.64 8.93
N ILE A 12 3.54 -9.33 7.97
CA ILE A 12 3.95 -7.96 7.64
C ILE A 12 3.58 -7.51 6.24
N GLY A 13 3.19 -8.44 5.37
CA GLY A 13 3.06 -8.17 3.94
C GLY A 13 2.29 -9.23 3.20
N LEU A 14 1.92 -8.89 1.98
CA LEU A 14 1.21 -9.73 1.03
C LEU A 14 2.07 -9.85 -0.22
N GLY A 15 2.05 -11.02 -0.86
CA GLY A 15 2.79 -11.29 -2.08
C GLY A 15 1.96 -12.08 -3.07
N SER A 16 2.14 -11.80 -4.36
CA SER A 16 1.61 -12.65 -5.41
C SER A 16 2.39 -12.57 -6.72
N VAL A 17 2.22 -13.61 -7.53
CA VAL A 17 2.74 -13.67 -8.89
C VAL A 17 1.65 -14.15 -9.84
N LEU A 18 1.49 -13.42 -10.94
CA LEU A 18 0.62 -13.80 -12.04
C LEU A 18 1.44 -14.56 -13.08
N ARG A 19 0.96 -15.75 -13.43
CA ARG A 19 1.51 -16.59 -14.48
C ARG A 19 0.49 -16.86 -15.56
N GLN A 20 0.97 -17.02 -16.78
CA GLN A 20 0.25 -17.57 -17.89
C GLN A 20 1.08 -18.73 -18.45
N GLU A 21 0.54 -19.95 -18.37
CA GLU A 21 1.31 -21.16 -18.63
C GLU A 21 2.57 -21.18 -17.73
N ASP A 22 3.75 -21.42 -18.28
CA ASP A 22 5.01 -21.45 -17.52
C ASP A 22 5.70 -20.08 -17.41
N ARG A 23 5.05 -19.00 -17.87
CA ARG A 23 5.64 -17.65 -17.92
C ARG A 23 5.06 -16.74 -16.85
N ILE A 24 5.95 -16.03 -16.17
CA ILE A 24 5.57 -14.97 -15.23
C ILE A 24 5.21 -13.71 -16.03
N ILE A 25 4.02 -13.17 -15.76
CA ILE A 25 3.50 -11.95 -16.36
C ILE A 25 3.79 -10.75 -15.47
N GLY A 26 3.68 -10.92 -14.15
CA GLY A 26 3.94 -9.85 -13.20
C GLY A 26 3.97 -10.33 -11.76
N TYR A 27 4.54 -9.48 -10.91
CA TYR A 27 4.62 -9.66 -9.46
C TYR A 27 3.86 -8.54 -8.78
N TYR A 28 3.31 -8.83 -7.61
CA TYR A 28 2.68 -7.86 -6.74
C TYR A 28 3.11 -8.12 -5.29
N SER A 29 3.43 -7.06 -4.58
CA SER A 29 3.76 -7.12 -3.16
C SER A 29 3.24 -5.87 -2.46
N LYS A 30 2.67 -6.02 -1.27
CA LYS A 30 2.16 -4.90 -0.47
C LYS A 30 2.50 -5.09 1.00
N LYS A 31 3.05 -4.05 1.64
CA LYS A 31 3.21 -4.01 3.09
C LYS A 31 1.87 -3.86 3.78
N LEU A 32 1.64 -4.63 4.85
CA LEU A 32 0.45 -4.48 5.68
C LEU A 32 0.55 -3.21 6.52
N HIS A 33 -0.56 -2.47 6.61
CA HIS A 33 -0.71 -1.38 7.56
C HIS A 33 -0.94 -1.92 8.97
N SER A 34 -0.74 -1.08 9.99
CA SER A 34 -0.88 -1.47 11.39
C SER A 34 -2.22 -2.12 11.74
N SER A 35 -3.31 -1.67 11.10
CA SER A 35 -4.63 -2.29 11.27
C SER A 35 -4.74 -3.66 10.60
N GLU A 36 -4.14 -3.82 9.41
CA GLU A 36 -4.17 -5.06 8.64
C GLU A 36 -3.23 -6.14 9.21
N MET A 37 -2.14 -5.74 9.89
CA MET A 37 -1.26 -6.66 10.61
C MET A 37 -2.00 -7.42 11.73
N ASN A 38 -3.06 -6.82 12.29
CA ASN A 38 -3.90 -7.44 13.32
C ASN A 38 -4.98 -8.37 12.75
N TYR A 39 -5.09 -8.52 11.44
CA TYR A 39 -6.04 -9.44 10.83
C TYR A 39 -5.66 -10.89 11.13
N SER A 40 -6.66 -11.77 11.18
CA SER A 40 -6.39 -13.20 11.28
C SER A 40 -5.63 -13.70 10.04
N ILE A 41 -4.92 -14.83 10.16
CA ILE A 41 -4.18 -15.43 9.05
C ILE A 41 -5.10 -15.64 7.83
N VAL A 42 -6.30 -16.17 8.04
CA VAL A 42 -7.28 -16.37 6.96
C VAL A 42 -7.71 -15.05 6.32
N GLU A 43 -7.87 -13.98 7.09
CA GLU A 43 -8.19 -12.67 6.52
C GLU A 43 -7.03 -12.09 5.70
N LYS A 44 -5.79 -12.26 6.15
CA LYS A 44 -4.62 -11.81 5.38
C LYS A 44 -4.52 -12.55 4.04
N GLU A 45 -4.76 -13.87 4.04
CA GLU A 45 -4.83 -14.68 2.82
C GLU A 45 -5.89 -14.18 1.83
N TYR A 46 -7.14 -13.98 2.29
CA TYR A 46 -8.20 -13.45 1.43
C TYR A 46 -7.90 -12.03 0.92
N LEU A 47 -7.25 -11.21 1.74
CA LEU A 47 -6.80 -9.88 1.35
C LEU A 47 -5.71 -9.95 0.27
N ALA A 48 -4.75 -10.88 0.38
CA ALA A 48 -3.74 -11.13 -0.65
C ALA A 48 -4.40 -11.46 -1.99
N MET A 49 -5.37 -12.38 -1.99
CA MET A 49 -6.10 -12.79 -3.19
C MET A 49 -6.86 -11.62 -3.82
N LEU A 50 -7.65 -10.90 -3.02
CA LEU A 50 -8.46 -9.78 -3.50
C LEU A 50 -7.59 -8.68 -4.13
N LEU A 51 -6.55 -8.24 -3.41
CA LEU A 51 -5.71 -7.14 -3.90
C LEU A 51 -4.92 -7.55 -5.14
N SER A 52 -4.52 -8.81 -5.23
CA SER A 52 -3.84 -9.34 -6.41
C SER A 52 -4.76 -9.39 -7.63
N LEU A 53 -6.02 -9.82 -7.46
CA LEU A 53 -7.03 -9.78 -8.53
C LEU A 53 -7.29 -8.34 -9.00
N ILE A 54 -7.40 -7.39 -8.07
CA ILE A 54 -7.59 -5.97 -8.41
C ILE A 54 -6.37 -5.43 -9.15
N HIS A 55 -5.15 -5.71 -8.67
CA HIS A 55 -3.91 -5.25 -9.28
C HIS A 55 -3.78 -5.74 -10.73
N PHE A 56 -4.08 -7.01 -10.97
CA PHE A 56 -3.98 -7.62 -12.30
C PHE A 56 -5.27 -7.52 -13.14
N LYS A 57 -6.28 -6.74 -12.69
CA LYS A 57 -7.61 -6.70 -13.33
C LYS A 57 -7.54 -6.46 -14.84
N ASN A 58 -6.73 -5.50 -15.29
CA ASN A 58 -6.60 -5.17 -16.71
C ASN A 58 -6.06 -6.33 -17.57
N ILE A 59 -5.39 -7.32 -16.97
CA ILE A 59 -4.81 -8.48 -17.65
C ILE A 59 -5.77 -9.68 -17.62
N ILE A 60 -6.39 -9.93 -16.47
CA ILE A 60 -7.15 -11.17 -16.21
C ILE A 60 -8.66 -11.01 -16.34
N GLN A 61 -9.18 -9.79 -16.52
CA GLN A 61 -10.63 -9.56 -16.61
C GLN A 61 -11.23 -10.35 -17.80
N GLY A 62 -12.32 -11.06 -17.51
CA GLY A 62 -12.99 -11.93 -18.48
C GLY A 62 -12.28 -13.28 -18.73
N CYS A 63 -11.11 -13.51 -18.15
CA CYS A 63 -10.40 -14.79 -18.23
C CYS A 63 -10.65 -15.68 -17.01
N TYR A 64 -10.38 -16.98 -17.15
CA TYR A 64 -10.39 -17.92 -16.03
C TYR A 64 -9.05 -17.86 -15.27
N VAL A 65 -9.14 -17.71 -13.95
CA VAL A 65 -8.00 -17.55 -13.05
C VAL A 65 -8.01 -18.64 -11.97
N GLU A 66 -6.95 -19.44 -11.90
CA GLU A 66 -6.72 -20.32 -10.76
C GLU A 66 -5.89 -19.60 -9.71
N ILE A 67 -6.47 -19.40 -8.54
CA ILE A 67 -5.79 -18.76 -7.41
C ILE A 67 -5.14 -19.86 -6.57
N HIS A 68 -3.83 -19.88 -6.52
CA HIS A 68 -3.05 -20.81 -5.71
C HIS A 68 -2.71 -20.17 -4.36
N THR A 69 -2.90 -20.92 -3.28
CA THR A 69 -2.52 -20.56 -1.90
C THR A 69 -2.05 -21.82 -1.18
N ASP A 70 -1.17 -21.71 -0.21
CA ASP A 70 -0.80 -22.82 0.67
C ASP A 70 -1.75 -22.98 1.87
N SER A 71 -2.70 -22.06 2.02
CA SER A 71 -3.69 -22.08 3.09
C SER A 71 -4.90 -22.94 2.74
N ARG A 72 -4.97 -24.13 3.34
CA ARG A 72 -6.15 -25.02 3.22
C ARG A 72 -7.45 -24.37 3.72
N ASN A 73 -7.36 -23.48 4.70
CA ASN A 73 -8.52 -22.79 5.27
C ASN A 73 -9.25 -21.91 4.25
N CYS A 74 -8.54 -21.44 3.22
CA CYS A 74 -9.13 -20.61 2.16
C CYS A 74 -9.90 -21.45 1.12
N VAL A 75 -9.51 -22.71 0.92
CA VAL A 75 -10.13 -23.62 -0.06
C VAL A 75 -11.42 -24.22 0.48
N TYR A 76 -11.42 -24.64 1.74
CA TYR A 76 -12.59 -25.24 2.37
C TYR A 76 -13.36 -24.16 3.10
N ASP A 77 -14.16 -23.40 2.35
CA ASP A 77 -15.00 -22.30 2.83
C ASP A 77 -15.66 -22.63 4.17
N SER A 78 -15.04 -22.19 5.26
CA SER A 78 -15.51 -22.56 6.60
C SER A 78 -16.81 -21.79 6.86
N LYS A 79 -17.81 -22.45 7.44
CA LYS A 79 -19.13 -21.88 7.76
C LYS A 79 -19.09 -20.61 8.66
N LYS A 80 -17.91 -20.17 9.09
CA LYS A 80 -17.66 -18.99 9.93
C LYS A 80 -16.70 -18.02 9.22
N THR A 81 -17.13 -17.42 8.12
CA THR A 81 -16.39 -16.30 7.51
C THR A 81 -16.70 -15.00 8.27
N THR A 82 -15.69 -14.18 8.53
CA THR A 82 -15.92 -12.83 9.07
C THR A 82 -16.68 -11.97 8.06
N THR A 83 -17.39 -10.94 8.52
CA THR A 83 -18.10 -9.97 7.64
C THR A 83 -17.17 -9.36 6.60
N ARG A 84 -15.89 -9.21 6.93
CA ARG A 84 -14.84 -8.71 6.04
C ARG A 84 -14.55 -9.67 4.89
N ILE A 85 -14.29 -10.95 5.19
CA ILE A 85 -14.11 -11.99 4.17
C ILE A 85 -15.34 -12.09 3.27
N HIS A 86 -16.54 -12.01 3.83
CA HIS A 86 -17.77 -12.04 3.04
C HIS A 86 -17.82 -10.90 2.02
N ARG A 87 -17.52 -9.66 2.43
CA ARG A 87 -17.43 -8.50 1.53
C ARG A 87 -16.36 -8.68 0.45
N TRP A 88 -15.19 -9.20 0.82
CA TRP A 88 -14.12 -9.45 -0.14
C TRP A 88 -14.48 -10.51 -1.17
N LYS A 89 -15.14 -11.60 -0.76
CA LYS A 89 -15.67 -12.61 -1.70
C LYS A 89 -16.66 -12.01 -2.70
N LEU A 90 -17.54 -11.12 -2.25
CA LEU A 90 -18.46 -10.41 -3.15
C LEU A 90 -17.71 -9.58 -4.20
N LEU A 91 -16.60 -8.94 -3.83
CA LEU A 91 -15.75 -8.21 -4.79
C LEU A 91 -15.00 -9.17 -5.72
N MET A 92 -14.50 -10.29 -5.19
CA MET A 92 -13.81 -11.31 -5.99
C MET A 92 -14.75 -11.95 -7.01
N ASN A 93 -16.07 -11.99 -6.76
CA ASN A 93 -17.06 -12.54 -7.70
C ASN A 93 -17.16 -11.76 -9.03
N GLU A 94 -16.55 -10.58 -9.14
CA GLU A 94 -16.36 -9.92 -10.45
C GLU A 94 -15.44 -10.73 -11.39
N PHE A 95 -14.63 -11.64 -10.85
CA PHE A 95 -13.68 -12.45 -11.58
C PHE A 95 -14.18 -13.89 -11.72
N ASN A 96 -13.82 -14.53 -12.84
CA ASN A 96 -14.03 -15.96 -13.02
C ASN A 96 -12.84 -16.72 -12.43
N TYR A 97 -12.91 -17.06 -11.14
CA TYR A 97 -11.80 -17.67 -10.40
C TYR A 97 -12.14 -18.99 -9.73
N LYS A 98 -11.10 -19.76 -9.41
CA LYS A 98 -11.17 -20.92 -8.51
C LYS A 98 -9.96 -20.93 -7.57
N ILE A 99 -10.21 -21.11 -6.28
CA ILE A 99 -9.16 -21.23 -5.28
C ILE A 99 -8.69 -22.69 -5.21
N MET A 100 -7.39 -22.90 -5.30
CA MET A 100 -6.73 -24.21 -5.27
C MET A 100 -5.62 -24.19 -4.22
N HIS A 101 -5.54 -25.24 -3.42
CA HIS A 101 -4.44 -25.40 -2.47
C HIS A 101 -3.22 -26.00 -3.18
N ILE A 102 -2.07 -25.38 -2.98
CA ILE A 102 -0.74 -25.91 -3.34
C ILE A 102 0.10 -26.15 -2.08
N LYS A 103 1.19 -26.91 -2.15
CA LYS A 103 2.07 -27.05 -0.99
C LYS A 103 2.88 -25.75 -0.83
N GLY A 104 3.14 -25.31 0.40
CA GLY A 104 3.93 -24.10 0.65
C GLY A 104 5.32 -24.12 0.00
N GLN A 105 5.97 -25.28 -0.06
CA GLN A 105 7.23 -25.47 -0.79
C GLN A 105 7.16 -25.18 -2.30
N ASP A 106 5.96 -25.19 -2.88
CA ASP A 106 5.71 -24.89 -4.29
C ASP A 106 5.30 -23.40 -4.46
N ASN A 107 5.01 -22.68 -3.37
CA ASN A 107 4.57 -21.26 -3.36
C ASN A 107 5.72 -20.26 -3.08
N VAL A 108 6.95 -20.61 -3.47
CA VAL A 108 8.17 -19.92 -3.02
C VAL A 108 8.20 -18.43 -3.36
N ILE A 109 7.73 -18.05 -4.55
CA ILE A 109 7.81 -16.65 -5.02
C ILE A 109 6.87 -15.77 -4.21
N ALA A 110 5.61 -16.18 -4.04
CA ALA A 110 4.64 -15.40 -3.30
C ALA A 110 5.06 -15.26 -1.82
N ASP A 111 5.57 -16.33 -1.21
CA ASP A 111 6.10 -16.31 0.18
C ASP A 111 7.28 -15.34 0.35
N GLN A 112 8.22 -15.30 -0.60
CA GLN A 112 9.31 -14.33 -0.55
C GLN A 112 8.81 -12.89 -0.69
N LEU A 113 7.86 -12.66 -1.60
CA LEU A 113 7.27 -11.33 -1.81
C LEU A 113 6.47 -10.85 -0.60
N SER A 114 5.78 -11.76 0.11
CA SER A 114 5.02 -11.41 1.31
C SER A 114 5.93 -11.06 2.49
N ARG A 115 7.19 -11.55 2.51
CA ARG A 115 8.19 -11.34 3.58
C ARG A 115 9.27 -10.30 3.26
N CYS A 116 9.31 -9.73 2.06
CA CYS A 116 10.39 -8.82 1.63
C CYS A 116 10.46 -7.51 2.43
N PHE A 117 9.43 -7.19 3.22
CA PHE A 117 9.36 -6.01 4.09
C PHE A 117 10.03 -6.18 5.47
N LEU A 118 10.64 -7.35 5.75
CA LEU A 118 11.47 -7.59 6.94
C LEU A 118 12.77 -6.77 6.91
N VAL A 119 13.20 -6.38 5.71
CA VAL A 119 14.21 -5.33 5.56
C VAL A 119 13.49 -4.02 5.86
N GLU A 120 13.76 -3.40 7.01
CA GLU A 120 13.41 -2.00 7.23
C GLU A 120 13.76 -1.25 5.95
N SER A 121 12.76 -0.59 5.35
CA SER A 121 12.96 0.29 4.21
C SER A 121 14.11 1.21 4.58
N ARG A 122 15.28 0.88 4.00
CA ARG A 122 16.36 1.84 3.85
C ARG A 122 15.73 2.92 3.01
N VAL A 123 15.42 4.01 3.70
CA VAL A 123 15.18 5.36 3.19
C VAL A 123 14.18 5.36 2.02
N ILE A 124 13.02 6.00 2.21
CA ILE A 124 12.44 6.78 1.10
C ILE A 124 13.65 7.42 0.39
N ASP A 125 13.77 7.42 -0.93
CA ASP A 125 14.88 8.13 -1.61
C ASP A 125 14.68 9.65 -1.48
N HIS A 126 14.59 10.05 -0.22
CA HIS A 126 14.37 11.34 0.34
C HIS A 126 15.58 12.17 -0.01
N GLU A 127 16.76 11.57 -0.18
CA GLU A 127 17.93 12.24 -0.71
C GLU A 127 17.70 12.69 -2.16
N ALA A 128 17.26 11.81 -3.08
CA ALA A 128 16.98 12.22 -4.45
C ALA A 128 15.76 13.16 -4.57
N ILE A 129 14.72 12.95 -3.76
CA ILE A 129 13.56 13.85 -3.72
C ILE A 129 13.99 15.22 -3.19
N VAL A 130 14.69 15.27 -2.06
CA VAL A 130 15.18 16.53 -1.49
C VAL A 130 16.09 17.25 -2.48
N ASP A 131 16.96 16.56 -3.21
CA ASP A 131 17.85 17.20 -4.21
C ASP A 131 17.08 18.02 -5.27
N ARG A 132 15.88 17.57 -5.67
CA ARG A 132 15.02 18.28 -6.66
C ARG A 132 14.35 19.54 -6.09
N TYR A 133 14.04 19.53 -4.81
CA TYR A 133 13.16 20.53 -4.17
C TYR A 133 13.88 21.42 -3.15
N ALA A 134 15.07 21.05 -2.70
CA ALA A 134 15.87 21.83 -1.77
C ALA A 134 16.42 23.10 -2.41
N ILE A 135 16.61 24.12 -1.58
CA ILE A 135 17.33 25.32 -1.95
C ILE A 135 18.83 25.00 -1.97
N LYS A 136 19.45 25.06 -3.14
CA LYS A 136 20.90 24.87 -3.31
C LYS A 136 21.63 26.22 -3.22
N LYS A 137 22.77 26.22 -2.52
CA LYS A 137 23.71 27.33 -2.49
C LYS A 137 24.61 27.29 -3.72
N THR A 138 25.38 28.35 -3.93
CA THR A 138 26.32 28.50 -5.05
C THR A 138 27.46 27.49 -5.02
N ASP A 139 27.80 26.96 -3.84
CA ASP A 139 28.83 25.92 -3.64
C ASP A 139 28.28 24.50 -3.85
N GLY A 140 27.01 24.34 -4.21
CA GLY A 140 26.34 23.06 -4.39
C GLY A 140 25.80 22.43 -3.10
N SER A 141 26.05 23.03 -1.93
CA SER A 141 25.47 22.57 -0.66
C SER A 141 24.01 23.00 -0.50
N TYR A 142 23.25 22.31 0.37
CA TYR A 142 21.88 22.71 0.69
C TYR A 142 21.84 23.89 1.67
N ALA A 143 20.88 24.79 1.48
CA ALA A 143 20.50 25.75 2.50
C ALA A 143 19.88 25.01 3.69
N THR A 144 20.26 25.41 4.91
CA THR A 144 19.76 24.81 6.14
C THR A 144 19.20 25.86 7.08
N ASP A 145 18.29 25.45 7.96
CA ASP A 145 17.79 26.28 9.06
C ASP A 145 18.74 26.28 10.26
N GLN A 146 18.35 26.97 11.34
CA GLN A 146 19.14 27.04 12.58
C GLN A 146 19.33 25.68 13.27
N SER A 147 18.51 24.69 12.92
CA SER A 147 18.57 23.31 13.45
C SER A 147 19.24 22.35 12.45
N ASN A 148 19.93 22.88 11.44
CA ASN A 148 20.63 22.12 10.41
C ASN A 148 19.72 21.22 9.54
N ARG A 149 18.44 21.55 9.43
CA ARG A 149 17.49 20.86 8.54
C ARG A 149 17.52 21.47 7.15
N ILE A 150 17.36 20.66 6.11
CA ILE A 150 17.43 21.10 4.72
C ILE A 150 16.20 21.94 4.36
N CYS A 151 16.41 23.16 3.87
CA CYS A 151 15.35 24.06 3.46
C CYS A 151 14.79 23.65 2.10
N ILE A 152 13.49 23.34 2.06
CA ILE A 152 12.74 23.10 0.82
C ILE A 152 12.24 24.44 0.26
N ASP A 153 12.31 24.61 -1.07
CA ASP A 153 11.79 25.79 -1.76
C ASP A 153 10.28 25.91 -1.54
N GLU A 154 9.83 27.00 -0.90
CA GLU A 154 8.41 27.24 -0.59
C GLU A 154 7.54 27.22 -1.85
N LYS A 155 8.08 27.61 -3.01
CA LYS A 155 7.34 27.58 -4.29
C LYS A 155 7.07 26.16 -4.78
N LYS A 156 7.90 25.19 -4.37
CA LYS A 156 7.80 23.78 -4.76
C LYS A 156 7.30 22.87 -3.64
N ALA A 157 6.94 23.46 -2.49
CA ALA A 157 6.53 22.76 -1.28
C ALA A 157 5.39 21.75 -1.52
N LYS A 158 4.37 22.13 -2.30
CA LYS A 158 3.24 21.26 -2.60
C LYS A 158 3.63 20.06 -3.45
N ASP A 159 4.52 20.25 -4.41
CA ASP A 159 4.97 19.18 -5.31
C ASP A 159 5.89 18.20 -4.56
N TYR A 160 6.80 18.73 -3.73
CA TYR A 160 7.59 17.92 -2.79
C TYR A 160 6.71 17.04 -1.91
N LEU A 161 5.70 17.61 -1.27
CA LEU A 161 4.83 16.86 -0.36
C LEU A 161 3.95 15.85 -1.09
N LYS A 162 3.47 16.16 -2.29
CA LYS A 162 2.74 15.20 -3.14
C LYS A 162 3.63 14.02 -3.51
N GLU A 163 4.87 14.29 -3.92
CA GLU A 163 5.81 13.24 -4.31
C GLU A 163 6.17 12.36 -3.12
N ILE A 164 6.53 12.95 -1.97
CA ILE A 164 6.72 12.23 -0.71
C ILE A 164 5.48 11.40 -0.37
N HIS A 165 4.28 11.97 -0.48
CA HIS A 165 3.03 11.27 -0.16
C HIS A 165 2.78 10.07 -1.09
N ILE A 166 3.03 10.21 -2.39
CA ILE A 166 2.86 9.13 -3.38
C ILE A 166 3.93 8.06 -3.18
N THR A 167 5.21 8.45 -3.11
CA THR A 167 6.35 7.52 -2.95
C THR A 167 6.31 6.80 -1.61
N SER A 168 5.69 7.38 -0.59
CA SER A 168 5.48 6.72 0.69
C SER A 168 4.23 5.81 0.72
N GLU A 169 3.61 5.49 -0.42
CA GLU A 169 2.41 4.64 -0.53
C GLU A 169 1.18 5.27 0.15
N HIS A 170 0.99 6.57 -0.05
CA HIS A 170 -0.16 7.31 0.47
C HIS A 170 -0.27 7.30 2.00
N ARG A 171 0.86 7.37 2.72
CA ARG A 171 0.82 7.36 4.19
C ARG A 171 0.03 8.54 4.74
N GLY A 172 -0.63 8.30 5.86
CA GLY A 172 -1.35 9.34 6.59
C GLY A 172 -0.42 10.43 7.14
N MET A 173 -1.03 11.57 7.43
CA MET A 173 -0.41 12.80 7.95
C MET A 173 0.69 12.54 9.00
N SER A 174 0.37 11.83 10.08
CA SER A 174 1.29 11.61 11.20
C SER A 174 2.54 10.82 10.81
N THR A 175 2.40 9.88 9.88
CA THR A 175 3.54 9.07 9.43
C THR A 175 4.46 9.89 8.54
N ILE A 176 3.90 10.62 7.57
CA ILE A 176 4.69 11.52 6.71
C ILE A 176 5.42 12.56 7.57
N TYR A 177 4.72 13.19 8.51
CA TYR A 177 5.31 14.19 9.40
C TYR A 177 6.49 13.63 10.18
N ASN A 178 6.32 12.49 10.86
CA ASN A 178 7.39 11.89 11.66
C ASN A 178 8.59 11.44 10.82
N ASN A 179 8.38 11.07 9.56
CA ASN A 179 9.46 10.61 8.68
C ASN A 179 10.34 11.77 8.18
N ILE A 180 9.82 13.00 8.09
CA ILE A 180 10.53 14.10 7.41
C ILE A 180 10.84 15.31 8.31
N LYS A 181 10.14 15.47 9.45
CA LYS A 181 10.23 16.67 10.33
C LYS A 181 11.64 16.97 10.86
N ASP A 182 12.46 15.93 11.02
CA ASP A 182 13.80 16.02 11.59
C ASP A 182 14.87 16.27 10.52
N TYR A 183 14.52 16.08 9.23
CA TYR A 183 15.46 16.20 8.10
C TYR A 183 15.27 17.48 7.29
N ILE A 184 14.02 17.96 7.17
CA ILE A 184 13.70 19.13 6.35
C ILE A 184 13.09 20.27 7.16
N TYR A 185 13.35 21.48 6.67
CA TYR A 185 12.66 22.69 7.07
C TYR A 185 11.69 23.12 5.97
N LEU A 186 10.42 23.27 6.33
CA LEU A 186 9.40 23.89 5.51
C LEU A 186 8.42 24.63 6.42
N LYS A 187 8.12 25.89 6.08
CA LYS A 187 7.19 26.70 6.87
C LYS A 187 5.79 26.08 6.85
N ASN A 188 5.16 25.99 8.02
CA ASN A 188 3.82 25.38 8.19
C ASN A 188 3.73 23.92 7.72
N LEU A 189 4.82 23.14 7.84
CA LEU A 189 4.89 21.74 7.43
C LEU A 189 3.67 20.89 7.86
N PRO A 190 3.17 20.93 9.12
CA PRO A 190 2.02 20.12 9.50
C PRO A 190 0.75 20.42 8.69
N LYS A 191 0.49 21.71 8.43
CA LYS A 191 -0.68 22.15 7.68
C LYS A 191 -0.60 21.70 6.22
N LEU A 192 0.56 21.86 5.60
CA LEU A 192 0.77 21.51 4.20
C LEU A 192 0.68 20.00 3.94
N ILE A 193 1.20 19.17 4.86
CA ILE A 193 1.04 17.71 4.75
C ILE A 193 -0.44 17.35 4.89
N LYS A 194 -1.16 17.95 5.85
CA LYS A 194 -2.60 17.70 6.02
C LYS A 194 -3.37 18.02 4.74
N GLU A 195 -3.15 19.18 4.13
CA GLU A 195 -3.77 19.56 2.85
C GLU A 195 -3.46 18.57 1.72
N THR A 196 -2.21 18.08 1.67
CA THR A 196 -1.78 17.09 0.67
C THR A 196 -2.47 15.74 0.87
N VAL A 197 -2.59 15.29 2.11
CA VAL A 197 -3.25 14.04 2.50
C VAL A 197 -4.77 14.13 2.28
N ASP A 198 -5.39 15.25 2.65
CA ASP A 198 -6.84 15.47 2.53
C ASP A 198 -7.30 15.51 1.06
N THR A 199 -6.43 15.95 0.15
CA THR A 199 -6.69 15.99 -1.30
C THR A 199 -6.36 14.68 -2.03
N CYS A 200 -5.89 13.64 -1.32
CA CYS A 200 -5.54 12.37 -1.92
C CYS A 200 -6.75 11.44 -2.12
N ILE A 201 -7.10 11.19 -3.38
CA ILE A 201 -8.19 10.29 -3.79
C ILE A 201 -7.92 8.83 -3.38
N MET A 202 -6.66 8.40 -3.38
CA MET A 202 -6.28 7.00 -3.11
C MET A 202 -6.44 6.60 -1.64
N LEU A 203 -6.36 7.55 -0.70
CA LEU A 203 -6.52 7.27 0.73
C LEU A 203 -7.96 6.92 1.10
N ASP A 204 -8.94 7.59 0.50
CA ASP A 204 -10.37 7.33 0.75
C ASP A 204 -10.78 5.95 0.19
N ALA A 205 -10.11 5.48 -0.87
CA ALA A 205 -10.33 4.15 -1.46
C ALA A 205 -9.68 3.00 -0.66
N LEU A 206 -8.50 3.25 -0.06
CA LEU A 206 -7.73 2.24 0.69
C LEU A 206 -8.11 2.13 2.17
N HIS A 207 -8.57 3.22 2.80
CA HIS A 207 -8.86 3.30 4.25
C HIS A 207 -10.20 3.99 4.55
N PRO A 208 -11.34 3.34 4.27
CA PRO A 208 -12.68 3.96 4.39
C PRO A 208 -13.09 4.37 5.82
N SER A 209 -12.40 3.90 6.86
CA SER A 209 -12.59 4.37 8.24
C SER A 209 -12.23 5.85 8.44
N ASN A 210 -11.41 6.42 7.55
CA ASN A 210 -11.06 7.84 7.57
C ASN A 210 -12.10 8.73 6.85
N ALA A 211 -12.99 8.15 6.06
CA ALA A 211 -14.08 8.88 5.41
C ALA A 211 -15.19 9.27 6.42
N GLN A 212 -15.49 8.39 7.38
CA GLN A 212 -16.48 8.67 8.44
C GLN A 212 -16.05 9.79 9.40
N THR A 213 -14.74 10.01 9.57
CA THR A 213 -14.20 11.14 10.35
C THR A 213 -14.23 12.47 9.59
N LYS A 214 -14.30 12.44 8.25
CA LYS A 214 -14.49 13.65 7.43
C LYS A 214 -15.95 14.11 7.41
N GLU A 215 -16.92 13.20 7.48
CA GLU A 215 -18.36 13.55 7.55
C GLU A 215 -18.78 14.07 8.93
N SER A 216 -18.32 13.43 10.01
CA SER A 216 -18.62 13.87 11.39
C SER A 216 -18.03 15.24 11.77
N ASN A 217 -16.93 15.66 11.12
CA ASN A 217 -16.35 17.01 11.32
C ASN A 217 -16.99 18.10 10.46
N LYS A 218 -17.80 17.74 9.45
CA LYS A 218 -18.62 18.72 8.70
C LYS A 218 -19.91 19.06 9.44
N GLU A 219 -20.50 18.10 10.14
CA GLU A 219 -21.72 18.33 10.95
C GLU A 219 -21.47 19.15 12.21
N TYR A 220 -20.23 19.22 12.72
CA TYR A 220 -19.88 19.97 13.93
C TYR A 220 -19.48 21.44 13.71
N ASN A 221 -19.44 21.93 12.46
CA ASN A 221 -19.06 23.32 12.13
C ASN A 221 -20.19 24.10 11.42
N GLN A 222 -21.45 23.69 11.61
CA GLN A 222 -22.63 24.38 11.06
C GLN A 222 -23.55 25.03 12.10
N ASP A 223 -23.12 25.15 13.36
CA ASP A 223 -23.79 25.97 14.38
C ASP A 223 -22.91 27.16 14.83
#